data_AF-F3FWA1-F1
#
_entry.id   AF-F3FWA1-F1
#
_cell.length_a   1.000
_cell.length_b   1.000
_cell.length_c   1.000
_cell.angle_alpha   90.00
_cell.angle_beta   90.00
_cell.angle_gamma   90.00
#
_symmetry.space_group_name_H-M   'P 1'
#
loop_
_entity.id
_entity.type
_entity.pdbx_description
1 polymer ?
#
loop_
_entity_poly.entity_id
_entity_poly.type
_entity_poly.pdbx_seq_one_letter_code
_entity_poly.pdbx_strand_id
1 'polypeptide(L)'
;LSLIANLQTETGTAMILITHDLGVVAEVADEVMVMYAGRVVESGPVKTLFDDPQHPYTIGLMGSMPSIGPREGRLATINGRVPTQAEMPGGCRFARTL
;
A
#
# COMPACT_ATOMS: atom_id res chain seq x y z
N LEU A 1 -10.46 -11.65 8.40
CA LEU A 1 -9.05 -12.12 8.43
C LEU A 1 -8.59 -12.56 9.82
N SER A 2 -9.42 -12.39 10.85
CA SER A 2 -9.17 -12.83 12.24
C SER A 2 -8.69 -14.27 12.38
N LEU A 3 -9.19 -15.22 11.59
CA LEU A 3 -8.75 -16.61 11.66
C LEU A 3 -7.24 -16.78 11.38
N ILE A 4 -6.72 -16.08 10.36
CA ILE A 4 -5.30 -16.22 9.98
C ILE A 4 -4.40 -15.49 10.98
N ALA A 5 -4.82 -14.31 11.47
CA ALA A 5 -4.10 -13.58 12.51
C ALA A 5 -4.05 -14.37 13.84
N ASN A 6 -5.16 -15.02 14.21
CA ASN A 6 -5.21 -15.87 15.40
C ASN A 6 -4.29 -17.07 15.25
N LEU A 7 -4.30 -17.75 14.09
CA LEU A 7 -3.40 -18.87 13.82
C LEU A 7 -1.93 -18.46 13.89
N GLN A 8 -1.56 -17.30 13.32
CA GLN A 8 -0.19 -16.79 13.42
C GLN A 8 0.23 -16.59 14.89
N THR A 9 -0.66 -16.02 15.71
CA THR A 9 -0.41 -15.79 17.14
C THR A 9 -0.30 -17.11 17.92
N GLU A 10 -1.17 -18.08 17.63
CA GLU A 10 -1.21 -19.37 18.30
C GLU A 10 -0.02 -20.28 17.92
N THR A 11 0.45 -20.22 16.67
CA THR A 11 1.52 -21.10 16.17
C THR A 11 2.90 -20.43 16.12
N GLY A 12 3.00 -19.13 16.43
CA GLY A 12 4.25 -18.37 16.37
C GLY A 12 4.88 -18.32 14.97
N THR A 13 4.06 -18.45 13.92
CA THR A 13 4.54 -18.56 12.53
C THR A 13 4.67 -17.18 11.88
N ALA A 14 5.69 -16.96 11.06
CA ALA A 14 5.76 -15.75 10.25
C ALA A 14 4.73 -15.80 9.09
N MET A 15 4.02 -14.70 8.86
CA MET A 15 3.02 -14.58 7.79
C MET A 15 3.39 -13.43 6.86
N ILE A 16 3.31 -13.68 5.54
CA ILE A 16 3.35 -12.63 4.51
C ILE A 16 1.97 -12.57 3.87
N LEU A 17 1.33 -11.40 3.94
CA LEU A 17 0.06 -11.11 3.31
C LEU A 17 0.28 -10.22 2.08
N ILE A 18 -0.26 -10.64 0.92
CA ILE A 18 -0.26 -9.84 -0.31
C ILE A 18 -1.68 -9.39 -0.58
N THR A 19 -1.93 -8.08 -0.53
CA THR A 19 -3.24 -7.49 -0.77
C THR A 19 -3.13 -6.11 -1.41
N HIS A 20 -4.22 -5.66 -2.03
CA HIS A 20 -4.39 -4.30 -2.53
C HIS A 20 -5.23 -3.42 -1.58
N ASP A 21 -5.80 -4.03 -0.53
CA ASP A 21 -6.64 -3.35 0.45
C ASP A 21 -5.79 -2.89 1.63
N LEU A 22 -5.62 -1.57 1.74
CA LEU A 22 -4.86 -0.96 2.82
C LEU A 22 -5.59 -1.03 4.18
N GLY A 23 -6.91 -1.10 4.21
CA GLY A 23 -7.67 -1.29 5.45
C GLY A 23 -7.37 -2.64 6.09
N VAL A 24 -7.24 -3.67 5.26
CA VAL A 24 -6.78 -5.00 5.70
C VAL A 24 -5.35 -4.95 6.24
N VAL A 25 -4.45 -4.23 5.58
CA VAL A 25 -3.06 -4.09 6.04
C VAL A 25 -3.00 -3.40 7.40
N ALA A 26 -3.78 -2.35 7.60
CA ALA A 26 -3.85 -1.62 8.86
C ALA A 26 -4.32 -2.47 10.05
N GLU A 27 -5.15 -3.49 9.79
CA GLU A 27 -5.69 -4.37 10.84
C GLU A 27 -4.74 -5.54 11.18
N VAL A 28 -4.00 -6.06 10.19
CA VAL A 28 -3.37 -7.38 10.31
C VAL A 28 -1.83 -7.34 10.31
N ALA A 29 -1.20 -6.32 9.73
CA ALA A 29 0.24 -6.33 9.51
C ALA A 29 1.02 -5.50 10.54
N ASP A 30 2.20 -5.98 10.92
CA ASP A 30 3.19 -5.22 11.72
C ASP A 30 4.05 -4.31 10.83
N GLU A 31 4.53 -4.87 9.71
CA GLU A 31 5.30 -4.19 8.67
C GLU A 31 4.63 -4.30 7.31
N VAL A 32 4.84 -3.30 6.46
CA VAL A 32 4.29 -3.24 5.10
C VAL A 32 5.36 -2.87 4.08
N MET A 33 5.27 -3.49 2.90
CA MET A 33 6.05 -3.13 1.72
C MET A 33 5.11 -2.70 0.61
N VAL A 34 5.23 -1.46 0.15
CA VAL A 34 4.46 -0.93 -0.97
C VAL A 34 5.25 -1.16 -2.25
N MET A 35 4.59 -1.77 -3.23
CA MET A 35 5.19 -2.04 -4.53
C MET A 35 4.52 -1.24 -5.64
N TYR A 36 5.33 -0.73 -6.57
CA TYR A 36 4.87 -0.14 -7.82
C TYR A 36 5.64 -0.74 -8.99
N ALA A 37 4.89 -1.21 -9.99
CA ALA A 37 5.43 -1.77 -11.23
C ALA A 37 6.56 -2.81 -10.97
N GLY A 38 6.42 -3.68 -9.97
CA GLY A 38 7.43 -4.71 -9.63
C GLY A 38 8.68 -4.22 -8.88
N ARG A 39 8.66 -3.02 -8.28
CA ARG A 39 9.69 -2.53 -7.36
C ARG A 39 9.06 -2.20 -6.02
N VAL A 40 9.76 -2.50 -4.93
CA VAL A 40 9.44 -1.91 -3.62
C VAL A 40 9.78 -0.43 -3.71
N VAL A 41 8.80 0.42 -3.43
CA VAL A 41 8.94 1.88 -3.46
C VAL A 41 8.94 2.49 -2.06
N GLU A 42 8.38 1.78 -1.08
CA GLU A 42 8.38 2.19 0.32
C GLU A 42 8.18 0.97 1.21
N SER A 43 8.77 0.98 2.40
CA SER A 43 8.63 -0.09 3.39
C SER A 43 8.88 0.42 4.80
N GLY A 44 8.16 -0.12 5.78
CA GLY A 44 8.37 0.19 7.18
C GLY A 44 7.24 -0.32 8.08
N PRO A 45 7.23 0.09 9.37
CA PRO A 45 6.13 -0.20 10.27
C PRO A 45 4.82 0.34 9.72
N VAL A 46 3.74 -0.43 9.83
CA VAL A 46 2.42 -0.05 9.32
C VAL A 46 2.00 1.33 9.84
N LYS A 47 2.20 1.61 11.13
CA LYS A 47 1.85 2.91 11.72
C LYS A 47 2.57 4.08 11.03
N THR A 48 3.89 4.00 10.88
CA THR A 48 4.68 5.07 10.26
C THR A 48 4.27 5.30 8.82
N LEU A 49 4.01 4.24 8.05
CA LEU A 49 3.63 4.37 6.65
C LEU A 49 2.22 4.95 6.46
N PHE A 50 1.32 4.74 7.42
CA PHE A 50 -0.02 5.32 7.39
C PHE A 50 -0.05 6.76 7.92
N ASP A 51 0.81 7.10 8.88
CA ASP A 51 0.88 8.43 9.49
C ASP A 51 1.70 9.43 8.66
N ASP A 52 2.82 9.00 8.09
CA ASP A 52 3.78 9.85 7.36
C ASP A 52 4.36 9.15 6.11
N PRO A 53 3.51 8.82 5.11
CA PRO A 53 3.97 8.23 3.86
C PRO A 53 4.87 9.19 3.07
N GLN A 54 6.04 8.71 2.63
CA GLN A 54 7.04 9.54 1.94
C GLN A 54 6.97 9.42 0.43
N HIS A 55 6.66 8.23 -0.12
CA HIS A 55 6.67 8.04 -1.56
C HIS A 55 5.38 8.58 -2.19
N PRO A 56 5.44 9.40 -3.27
CA PRO A 56 4.24 10.00 -3.89
C PRO A 56 3.15 8.99 -4.29
N TYR A 57 3.56 7.79 -4.70
CA TYR A 57 2.62 6.68 -4.93
C TYR A 57 1.87 6.27 -3.66
N THR A 58 2.57 6.07 -2.55
CA THR A 58 1.98 5.68 -1.26
C THR A 58 1.05 6.77 -0.74
N ILE A 59 1.46 8.04 -0.84
CA ILE A 59 0.61 9.20 -0.52
C ILE A 59 -0.70 9.16 -1.32
N GLY A 60 -0.60 8.87 -2.63
CA GLY A 60 -1.75 8.70 -3.50
C GLY A 60 -2.67 7.56 -3.06
N LEU A 61 -2.10 6.42 -2.66
CA LEU A 61 -2.88 5.28 -2.16
C LEU A 61 -3.62 5.61 -0.86
N MET A 62 -2.97 6.34 0.07
CA MET A 62 -3.62 6.78 1.31
C MET A 62 -4.82 7.69 1.02
N GLY A 63 -4.68 8.61 0.05
CA GLY A 63 -5.77 9.48 -0.40
C GLY A 63 -6.91 8.74 -1.15
N SER A 64 -6.66 7.52 -1.63
CA SER A 64 -7.66 6.65 -2.24
C SER A 64 -8.40 5.77 -1.23
N MET A 65 -7.98 5.74 0.05
CA MET A 65 -8.64 4.94 1.07
C MET A 65 -10.02 5.51 1.44
N PRO A 66 -11.04 4.66 1.64
CA PRO A 66 -12.33 5.13 2.16
C PRO A 66 -12.19 5.62 3.60
N SER A 67 -12.61 6.86 3.89
CA SER A 67 -12.66 7.35 5.27
C SER A 67 -13.88 6.80 6.01
N ILE A 68 -13.74 6.57 7.32
CA ILE A 68 -14.86 6.24 8.23
C ILE A 68 -15.47 7.57 8.70
N GLY A 69 -16.30 8.19 7.85
CA GLY A 69 -16.96 9.48 8.13
C GLY A 69 -17.88 9.95 6.99
N PRO A 70 -18.71 11.00 7.20
CA PRO A 70 -19.51 11.58 6.13
C PRO A 70 -18.60 12.03 4.98
N ARG A 71 -18.92 11.58 3.77
CA ARG A 71 -18.08 11.75 2.57
C ARG A 71 -18.01 13.21 2.14
N GLU A 72 -16.90 13.87 2.41
CA GLU A 72 -16.58 15.16 1.81
C GLU A 72 -15.80 14.95 0.51
N GLY A 73 -16.52 14.64 -0.58
CA GLY A 73 -15.97 14.68 -1.94
C GLY A 73 -15.59 13.33 -2.58
N ARG A 74 -14.90 13.42 -3.71
CA ARG A 74 -14.53 12.27 -4.58
C ARG A 74 -13.15 11.76 -4.17
N LEU A 75 -12.98 10.43 -4.07
CA LEU A 75 -11.70 9.81 -3.74
C LEU A 75 -10.59 10.29 -4.69
N ALA A 76 -9.41 10.56 -4.14
CA ALA A 76 -8.26 10.91 -4.95
C ALA A 76 -7.91 9.72 -5.84
N THR A 77 -7.76 9.97 -7.13
CA THR A 77 -7.28 8.98 -8.09
C THR A 77 -5.83 9.28 -8.42
N ILE A 78 -4.97 8.26 -8.38
CA ILE A 78 -3.62 8.38 -8.91
C ILE A 78 -3.74 8.51 -10.43
N ASN A 79 -3.28 9.65 -10.97
CA ASN A 79 -3.31 9.90 -12.42
C ASN A 79 -2.32 8.99 -13.15
N GLY A 80 -2.61 8.70 -14.42
CA GLY A 80 -1.75 7.87 -15.26
C GLY A 80 -2.08 6.38 -15.22
N ARG A 81 -1.23 5.56 -15.85
CA ARG A 81 -1.34 4.10 -15.87
C ARG A 81 0.00 3.49 -15.46
N VAL A 82 -0.05 2.28 -14.92
CA VAL A 82 1.18 1.51 -14.65
C VAL A 82 1.88 1.20 -15.99
N PRO A 83 3.17 1.53 -16.16
CA PRO A 83 3.90 1.21 -17.38
C PRO A 83 3.87 -0.29 -17.67
N THR A 84 3.75 -0.65 -18.95
CA THR A 84 3.97 -2.04 -19.36
C THR A 84 5.45 -2.38 -19.25
N GLN A 85 5.77 -3.68 -19.23
CA GLN A 85 7.15 -4.13 -19.12
C GLN A 85 8.05 -3.62 -20.27
N ALA A 86 7.48 -3.42 -21.45
CA ALA A 86 8.16 -2.86 -22.62
C ALA A 86 8.43 -1.34 -22.52
N GLU A 87 7.66 -0.63 -21.67
CA GLU A 87 7.68 0.84 -21.55
C GLU A 87 8.32 1.31 -20.23
N MET A 88 8.94 0.39 -19.49
CA MET A 88 9.55 0.65 -18.19
C MET A 88 10.60 1.78 -18.31
N PRO A 89 10.45 2.89 -17.57
CA PRO A 89 11.44 3.96 -17.60
C PRO A 89 12.73 3.54 -16.90
N GLY A 90 13.84 4.14 -17.30
CA GLY A 90 15.08 4.12 -16.52
C GLY A 90 14.94 4.95 -15.25
N GLY A 91 15.46 4.46 -14.11
CA GLY A 91 15.36 5.15 -12.83
C GLY A 91 14.06 4.84 -12.06
N CYS A 92 13.42 5.86 -11.49
CA CYS A 92 12.18 5.70 -10.71
C CYS A 92 11.00 5.34 -11.63
N ARG A 93 10.39 4.17 -11.38
CA ARG A 93 9.26 3.67 -12.18
C ARG A 93 8.01 4.56 -12.10
N PHE A 94 7.85 5.31 -11.02
CA PHE A 94 6.71 6.19 -10.78
C PHE A 94 6.87 7.60 -11.36
N ALA A 95 8.11 8.05 -11.62
CA ALA A 95 8.38 9.43 -12.02
C ALA A 95 7.78 9.83 -13.38
N ARG A 96 7.40 8.85 -14.22
CA ARG A 96 6.78 9.07 -15.53
C ARG A 96 5.25 9.02 -15.52
N THR A 97 4.65 8.79 -14.34
CA THR A 97 3.21 8.59 -14.17
C THR A 97 2.48 9.88 -13.78
N LEU A 98 3.24 10.90 -13.35
CA LEU A 98 2.77 12.29 -13.19
C LEU A 98 2.78 13.03 -14.54
#